data_AF-A0A7S2WV73-F1
#
_entry.id   AF-A0A7S2WV73-F1
#
_cell.length_a   1.000
_cell.length_b   1.000
_cell.length_c   1.000
_cell.angle_alpha   90.00
_cell.angle_beta   90.00
_cell.angle_gamma   90.00
#
_symmetry.space_group_name_H-M   'P 1'
#
loop_
_entity.id
_entity.type
_entity.pdbx_description
1 polymer ?
#
loop_
_entity_poly.entity_id
_entity_poly.type
_entity_poly.pdbx_seq_one_letter_code
_entity_poly.pdbx_strand_id
1 'polypeptide(L)'
;ESQLYFTCPHRVPQGTCEFWDAGTSAWDSGNCTLWHTDLASGVSVCNCTHLTSFVSQQTDGVEDQTLTVQQTLTGANDLSVSDVRRNLGIFITLLTVCVLVFLLWILDSWSRRRRTARKMLEALCSPEFESKLWEAGHL
;
A
#
# COMPACT_ATOMS: atom_id res chain seq x y z
N GLU A 1 0.37 -33.29 17.84
CA GLU A 1 0.06 -31.85 17.78
C GLU A 1 -1.06 -31.65 16.78
N SER A 2 -2.17 -31.05 17.19
CA SER A 2 -3.32 -30.78 16.32
C SER A 2 -3.09 -29.48 15.56
N GLN A 3 -2.94 -29.54 14.24
CA GLN A 3 -2.80 -28.36 13.41
C GLN A 3 -4.13 -27.61 13.33
N LEU A 4 -4.12 -26.35 13.77
CA LEU A 4 -5.26 -25.45 13.74
C LEU A 4 -5.27 -24.76 12.36
N TYR A 5 -6.23 -25.13 11.50
CA TYR A 5 -6.38 -24.52 10.18
C TYR A 5 -7.25 -23.27 10.30
N PHE A 6 -6.64 -22.10 10.08
CA PHE A 6 -7.35 -20.83 10.00
C PHE A 6 -7.41 -20.39 8.53
N THR A 7 -8.62 -20.23 8.01
CA THR A 7 -8.89 -19.71 6.66
C THR A 7 -9.48 -18.31 6.81
N CYS A 8 -8.90 -17.33 6.12
CA CYS A 8 -9.44 -15.98 6.12
C CYS A 8 -10.53 -15.88 5.03
N PRO A 9 -11.77 -15.47 5.37
CA PRO A 9 -12.83 -15.32 4.37
C PRO A 9 -12.47 -14.17 3.41
N HIS A 10 -12.35 -14.49 2.13
CA HIS A 10 -12.09 -13.51 1.07
C HIS A 10 -13.42 -13.12 0.42
N ARG A 11 -13.74 -11.82 0.42
CA ARG A 11 -14.95 -11.31 -0.24
C ARG A 11 -14.66 -11.19 -1.74
N VAL A 12 -15.35 -12.00 -2.53
CA VAL A 12 -15.30 -11.92 -4.00
C VAL A 12 -16.64 -11.39 -4.53
N PRO A 13 -16.62 -10.52 -5.54
CA PRO A 13 -17.82 -10.21 -6.28
C PRO A 13 -18.39 -11.47 -6.94
N GLN A 14 -19.61 -11.84 -6.58
CA GLN A 14 -20.35 -12.96 -7.13
C GLN A 14 -21.54 -12.43 -7.94
N GLY A 15 -21.58 -12.77 -9.23
CA GLY A 15 -22.75 -12.48 -10.07
C GLY A 15 -23.92 -13.37 -9.66
N THR A 16 -25.09 -12.79 -9.46
CA THR A 16 -26.35 -13.51 -9.30
C THR A 16 -27.26 -13.21 -10.49
N CYS A 17 -27.99 -14.21 -10.93
CA CYS A 17 -28.93 -14.13 -12.04
C CYS A 17 -30.34 -14.29 -11.51
N GLU A 18 -31.19 -13.30 -11.75
CA GLU A 18 -32.57 -13.30 -11.28
C GLU A 18 -33.52 -12.97 -12.44
N PHE A 19 -34.72 -13.53 -12.38
CA PHE A 19 -35.81 -13.21 -13.28
C PHE A 19 -36.98 -12.63 -12.49
N TRP A 20 -37.78 -11.80 -13.14
CA TRP A 20 -39.01 -11.29 -12.54
C TRP A 20 -40.09 -12.38 -12.59
N ASP A 21 -40.51 -12.87 -11.43
CA ASP A 21 -41.67 -13.75 -11.31
C ASP A 21 -42.94 -12.92 -11.13
N ALA A 22 -43.80 -12.93 -12.16
CA ALA A 22 -45.08 -12.24 -12.11
C ALA A 22 -46.08 -12.88 -11.14
N GLY A 23 -45.92 -14.17 -10.81
CA GLY A 23 -46.80 -14.89 -9.89
C GLY A 23 -46.62 -14.43 -8.44
N THR A 24 -45.38 -14.24 -8.01
CA THR A 24 -45.03 -13.72 -6.68
C THR A 24 -44.78 -12.21 -6.65
N SER A 25 -44.71 -11.57 -7.82
CA SER A 25 -44.34 -10.14 -7.97
C SER A 25 -43.01 -9.81 -7.29
N ALA A 26 -42.03 -10.70 -7.46
CA ALA A 26 -40.71 -10.60 -6.87
C ALA A 26 -39.62 -11.07 -7.83
N TRP A 27 -38.37 -10.71 -7.53
CA TRP A 27 -37.20 -11.28 -8.19
C TRP A 27 -36.91 -12.66 -7.62
N ASP A 28 -36.76 -13.65 -8.50
CA ASP A 28 -36.45 -15.03 -8.14
C ASP A 28 -35.23 -15.52 -8.93
N SER A 29 -34.44 -16.40 -8.32
CA SER A 29 -33.29 -17.08 -8.93
C SER A 29 -33.62 -18.50 -9.39
N GLY A 30 -34.84 -18.97 -9.17
CA GLY A 30 -35.32 -20.29 -9.61
C GLY A 30 -35.04 -20.57 -11.09
N ASN A 31 -34.32 -21.65 -11.37
CA ASN A 31 -33.94 -22.07 -12.74
C ASN A 31 -33.13 -21.02 -13.55
N CYS A 32 -32.50 -20.05 -12.88
CA CYS A 32 -31.48 -19.18 -13.45
C CYS A 32 -30.11 -19.59 -12.93
N THR A 33 -29.18 -19.92 -13.83
CA THR A 33 -27.80 -20.28 -13.48
C THR A 33 -26.82 -19.28 -14.07
N LEU A 34 -25.86 -18.84 -13.27
CA LEU A 34 -24.73 -18.04 -13.75
C LEU A 34 -23.77 -18.98 -14.49
N TRP A 35 -23.57 -18.76 -15.78
CA TRP A 35 -22.66 -19.56 -16.60
C TRP A 35 -21.24 -18.99 -16.60
N HIS A 36 -21.12 -17.68 -16.70
CA HIS A 36 -19.82 -17.02 -16.76
C HIS A 36 -19.91 -15.61 -16.21
N THR A 37 -18.89 -15.20 -15.46
CA THR A 37 -18.70 -13.81 -15.05
C THR A 37 -17.28 -13.42 -15.39
N ASP A 38 -17.14 -12.45 -16.27
CA ASP A 38 -15.88 -11.79 -16.51
C ASP A 38 -15.83 -10.53 -15.63
N LEU A 39 -15.05 -10.63 -14.55
CA LEU A 39 -14.84 -9.56 -13.59
C LEU A 39 -14.03 -8.39 -14.16
N ALA A 40 -13.23 -8.62 -15.20
CA ALA A 40 -12.42 -7.57 -15.81
C ALA A 40 -13.24 -6.71 -16.78
N SER A 41 -14.20 -7.32 -17.50
CA SER A 41 -15.09 -6.59 -18.41
C SER A 41 -16.45 -6.22 -17.80
N GLY A 42 -16.77 -6.74 -16.61
CA GLY A 42 -18.06 -6.52 -15.94
C GLY A 42 -19.23 -7.26 -16.62
N VAL A 43 -18.93 -8.24 -17.48
CA VAL A 43 -19.93 -8.99 -18.23
C VAL A 43 -20.33 -10.25 -17.46
N SER A 44 -21.62 -10.43 -17.23
CA SER A 44 -22.19 -11.65 -16.65
C SER A 44 -23.11 -12.34 -17.65
N VAL A 45 -22.94 -13.64 -17.83
CA VAL A 45 -23.73 -14.49 -18.70
C VAL A 45 -24.61 -15.40 -17.85
N CYS A 46 -25.91 -15.19 -17.95
CA CYS A 46 -26.94 -15.94 -17.24
C CYS A 46 -27.65 -16.89 -18.21
N ASN A 47 -27.86 -18.13 -17.79
CA ASN A 47 -28.74 -19.08 -18.46
C ASN A 47 -30.00 -19.28 -17.63
N CYS A 48 -31.12 -18.76 -18.14
CA CYS A 48 -32.44 -18.84 -17.53
C CYS A 48 -33.42 -19.51 -18.49
N THR A 49 -34.32 -20.35 -17.97
CA THR A 49 -35.33 -21.07 -18.78
C THR A 49 -36.66 -20.32 -18.92
N HIS A 50 -36.81 -19.18 -18.25
CA HIS A 50 -38.00 -18.33 -18.31
C HIS A 50 -37.91 -17.33 -19.48
N LEU A 51 -39.03 -16.72 -19.89
CA LEU A 51 -39.11 -15.70 -20.97
C LEU A 51 -39.57 -14.34 -20.41
N THR A 52 -39.04 -13.93 -19.25
CA THR A 52 -39.46 -12.70 -18.56
C THR A 52 -38.33 -11.66 -18.53
N SER A 53 -38.50 -10.59 -17.75
CA SER A 53 -37.41 -9.64 -17.50
C SER A 53 -36.33 -10.28 -16.64
N PHE A 54 -35.07 -10.12 -17.06
CA PHE A 54 -33.91 -10.64 -16.34
C PHE A 54 -33.08 -9.50 -15.78
N VAL A 55 -32.43 -9.76 -14.65
CA VAL A 55 -31.41 -8.88 -14.09
C VAL A 55 -30.20 -9.71 -13.64
N SER A 56 -29.02 -9.16 -13.88
CA SER A 56 -27.78 -9.64 -13.27
C SER A 56 -27.40 -8.68 -12.16
N GLN A 57 -27.31 -9.16 -10.92
CA GLN A 57 -26.82 -8.37 -9.80
C GLN A 57 -25.42 -8.84 -9.42
N GLN A 58 -24.60 -7.93 -8.90
CA GLN A 58 -23.31 -8.27 -8.32
C GLN A 58 -23.46 -8.20 -6.81
N THR A 59 -23.28 -9.34 -6.15
CA THR A 59 -23.33 -9.46 -4.69
C THR A 59 -21.95 -9.78 -4.14
N ASP A 60 -21.70 -9.50 -2.87
CA ASP A 60 -20.47 -9.93 -2.21
C ASP A 60 -20.61 -11.39 -1.78
N GLY A 61 -19.98 -12.31 -2.51
CA GLY A 61 -19.81 -13.69 -2.12
C GLY A 61 -18.63 -13.85 -1.16
N VAL A 62 -18.72 -14.80 -0.24
CA VAL A 62 -17.57 -15.24 0.56
C VAL A 62 -17.04 -16.51 -0.08
N GLU A 63 -15.84 -16.44 -0.64
CA GLU A 63 -15.14 -17.62 -1.15
C GLU A 63 -14.07 -18.00 -0.13
N ASP A 64 -14.10 -19.27 0.30
CA ASP A 64 -13.03 -19.87 1.10
C ASP A 64 -11.81 -20.02 0.20
N GLN A 65 -10.99 -18.98 0.13
CA GLN A 65 -9.67 -19.14 -0.47
C GLN A 65 -8.87 -20.11 0.38
N THR A 66 -8.52 -21.25 -0.21
CA THR A 66 -7.66 -22.29 0.37
C THR A 66 -6.20 -21.81 0.59
N LEU A 67 -5.97 -20.50 0.61
CA LEU A 67 -4.71 -19.88 1.01
C LEU A 67 -4.64 -19.90 2.53
N THR A 68 -4.27 -21.07 3.04
CA THR A 68 -3.97 -21.27 4.46
C THR A 68 -2.90 -20.27 4.91
N VAL A 69 -2.97 -19.83 6.18
CA VAL A 69 -1.93 -19.01 6.82
C VAL A 69 -0.53 -19.61 6.62
N GLN A 70 -0.43 -20.94 6.48
CA GLN A 70 0.80 -21.63 6.12
C GLN A 70 1.37 -21.24 4.76
N GLN A 71 0.55 -21.00 3.73
CA GLN A 71 1.02 -20.52 2.42
C GLN A 71 1.52 -19.07 2.48
N THR A 72 0.91 -18.23 3.33
CA THR A 72 1.41 -16.86 3.57
C THR A 72 2.71 -16.89 4.37
N LEU A 73 2.84 -17.79 5.36
CA LEU A 73 4.06 -17.98 6.15
C LEU A 73 5.20 -18.59 5.33
N THR A 74 4.93 -19.52 4.41
CA THR A 74 5.95 -20.05 3.51
C THR A 74 6.33 -19.03 2.43
N GLY A 75 5.37 -18.26 1.89
CA GLY A 75 5.67 -17.15 0.98
C GLY A 75 6.49 -16.02 1.62
N ALA A 76 6.33 -15.77 2.92
CA ALA A 76 7.16 -14.81 3.65
C ALA A 76 8.61 -15.30 3.86
N ASN A 77 8.83 -16.61 3.89
CA ASN A 77 10.17 -17.21 4.01
C ASN A 77 10.82 -17.49 2.63
N ASP A 78 10.03 -17.48 1.56
CA ASP A 78 10.49 -17.66 0.19
C ASP A 78 10.51 -16.32 -0.55
N LEU A 79 11.29 -15.37 -0.01
CA LEU A 79 11.67 -14.17 -0.76
C LEU A 79 12.59 -14.62 -1.91
N SER A 80 11.97 -15.11 -2.97
CA SER A 80 12.66 -15.58 -4.16
C SER A 80 13.35 -14.39 -4.85
N VAL A 81 14.54 -14.64 -5.39
CA VAL A 81 15.32 -13.67 -6.17
C VAL A 81 14.50 -13.12 -7.36
N SER A 82 13.48 -13.87 -7.83
CA SER A 82 12.54 -13.42 -8.86
C SER A 82 11.70 -12.22 -8.45
N ASP A 83 11.32 -12.13 -7.17
CA ASP A 83 10.44 -11.07 -6.67
C ASP A 83 11.23 -9.77 -6.43
N VAL A 84 12.48 -9.91 -6.00
CA VAL A 84 13.44 -8.78 -5.95
C VAL A 84 13.70 -8.25 -7.36
N ARG A 85 13.80 -9.12 -8.38
CA ARG A 85 14.01 -8.71 -9.76
C ARG A 85 12.80 -7.97 -10.34
N ARG A 86 11.57 -8.41 -10.02
CA ARG A 86 10.34 -7.72 -10.44
C ARG A 86 10.18 -6.35 -9.76
N ASN A 87 10.60 -6.25 -8.50
CA ASN A 87 10.43 -5.03 -7.69
C ASN A 87 11.70 -4.18 -7.56
N LEU A 88 12.72 -4.44 -8.39
CA LEU A 88 14.01 -3.76 -8.36
C LEU A 88 13.87 -2.23 -8.45
N GLY A 89 12.88 -1.75 -9.21
CA GLY A 89 12.58 -0.33 -9.34
C GLY A 89 12.28 0.34 -8.01
N ILE A 90 11.55 -0.34 -7.11
CA ILE A 90 11.19 0.19 -5.79
C ILE A 90 12.43 0.35 -4.90
N PHE A 91 13.36 -0.61 -4.94
CA PHE A 91 14.60 -0.51 -4.19
C PHE A 91 15.49 0.62 -4.69
N ILE A 92 15.57 0.81 -6.01
CA ILE A 92 16.35 1.92 -6.60
C ILE A 92 15.74 3.27 -6.24
N THR A 93 14.41 3.42 -6.32
CA THR A 93 13.75 4.68 -5.96
C THR A 93 13.89 4.98 -4.47
N LEU A 94 13.74 3.98 -3.60
CA LEU A 94 13.97 4.14 -2.16
C LEU A 94 15.41 4.58 -1.86
N LEU A 95 16.39 3.88 -2.46
CA LEU A 95 17.81 4.19 -2.28
C LEU A 95 18.15 5.61 -2.76
N THR A 96 17.64 6.01 -3.93
CA THR A 96 17.90 7.35 -4.48
C THR A 96 17.32 8.45 -3.59
N VAL A 97 16.08 8.28 -3.08
CA VAL A 97 15.48 9.22 -2.12
C VAL A 97 16.30 9.29 -0.84
N CYS A 98 16.72 8.16 -0.27
CA CYS A 98 17.55 8.14 0.92
C CYS A 98 18.88 8.86 0.73
N VAL A 99 19.57 8.63 -0.39
CA VAL A 99 20.85 9.30 -0.70
C VAL A 99 20.64 10.81 -0.89
N LEU A 100 19.59 11.23 -1.60
CA LEU A 100 19.29 12.65 -1.80
C LEU A 100 19.03 13.36 -0.46
N VAL A 101 18.20 12.77 0.41
CA VAL A 101 17.93 13.33 1.74
C VAL A 101 19.21 13.42 2.57
N PHE A 102 20.05 12.37 2.54
CA PHE A 102 21.32 12.36 3.25
C PHE A 102 22.29 13.44 2.76
N LEU A 103 22.40 13.63 1.44
CA LEU A 103 23.23 14.69 0.86
C LEU A 103 22.72 16.08 1.24
N LEU A 104 21.40 16.31 1.17
CA LEU A 104 20.80 17.57 1.59
C LEU A 104 21.06 17.84 3.08
N TRP A 105 20.99 16.81 3.93
CA TRP A 105 21.31 16.91 5.35
C TRP A 105 22.78 17.24 5.59
N ILE A 106 23.72 16.63 4.84
CA ILE A 106 25.14 16.98 4.91
C ILE A 106 25.35 18.44 4.48
N LEU A 107 24.77 18.86 3.36
CA LEU A 107 24.90 20.24 2.88
C LEU A 107 24.33 21.25 3.87
N ASP A 108 23.16 20.97 4.45
CA ASP A 108 22.55 21.83 5.47
C ASP A 108 23.43 21.88 6.73
N SER A 109 23.86 20.73 7.25
CA SER A 109 24.71 20.67 8.44
C SER A 109 26.05 21.39 8.24
N TRP A 110 26.66 21.26 7.06
CA TRP A 110 27.86 22.01 6.68
C TRP A 110 27.57 23.51 6.59
N SER A 111 26.45 23.90 6.00
CA SER A 111 26.05 25.31 5.90
C SER A 111 25.84 25.93 7.29
N ARG A 112 25.18 25.21 8.22
CA ARG A 112 24.96 25.64 9.60
C ARG A 112 26.27 25.80 10.35
N ARG A 113 27.18 24.83 10.21
CA ARG A 113 28.53 24.92 10.80
C ARG A 113 29.29 26.13 10.27
N ARG A 114 29.28 26.37 8.96
CA ARG A 114 29.93 27.56 8.36
C ARG A 114 29.33 28.87 8.87
N ARG A 115 28.00 28.96 8.97
CA ARG A 115 27.33 30.16 9.52
C ARG A 115 27.72 30.39 10.98
N THR A 116 27.78 29.32 11.78
CA THR A 116 28.16 29.41 13.19
C THR A 116 29.62 29.82 13.36
N ALA A 117 30.54 29.23 12.57
CA ALA A 117 31.95 29.60 12.58
C ALA A 117 32.17 31.08 12.18
N ARG A 118 31.44 31.58 11.19
CA ARG A 118 31.48 33.00 10.80
C ARG A 118 31.03 33.92 11.94
N LYS A 119 29.91 33.60 12.59
CA LYS A 119 29.42 34.37 13.76
C LYS A 119 30.42 34.37 14.92
N MET A 120 31.11 33.25 15.17
CA MET A 120 32.15 33.16 16.20
C MET A 120 33.37 34.03 15.85
N LEU A 121 33.80 34.02 14.59
CA LEU A 121 34.89 34.89 14.12
C LEU A 121 34.52 36.37 14.19
N GLU A 122 33.30 36.74 13.80
CA GLU A 122 32.77 38.10 13.94
C GLU A 122 32.72 38.54 15.41
N ALA A 123 32.32 37.66 16.33
CA ALA A 123 32.29 37.94 17.76
C ALA A 123 33.69 38.16 18.36
N LEU A 124 34.69 37.39 17.93
CA LEU A 124 36.09 37.56 18.37
C LEU A 124 36.72 38.86 17.85
N CYS A 125 36.25 39.38 16.71
CA CYS A 125 36.74 40.62 16.11
C CYS A 125 35.87 41.84 16.50
N SER A 126 34.87 41.66 17.38
CA SER A 126 34.00 42.74 17.85
C SER A 126 34.76 43.64 18.82
N PRO A 127 34.60 44.98 18.77
CA PRO A 127 35.22 45.91 19.72
C PRO A 127 34.80 45.64 21.19
N GLU A 128 33.68 44.93 21.39
CA GLU A 128 33.22 44.47 22.72
C GLU A 128 34.11 43.36 23.32
N PHE A 129 34.81 42.59 22.49
CA PHE A 129 35.79 41.61 22.95
C PHE A 129 37.13 42.27 23.33
N GLU A 130 37.54 43.32 22.60
CA GLU A 130 38.73 44.11 22.94
C GLU A 130 38.60 44.81 24.29
N SER A 131 37.43 45.38 24.61
CA SER A 131 37.21 46.02 25.93
C SER A 131 37.27 45.01 27.08
N LYS A 132 36.72 43.81 26.89
CA LYS A 132 36.81 42.69 27.85
C LYS A 132 38.24 42.21 28.08
N LEU A 133 39.07 42.19 27.04
CA LEU A 133 40.50 41.86 27.14
C LEU A 133 41.28 42.93 27.90
N TRP A 134 40.94 44.21 27.71
CA TRP A 134 41.53 45.34 28.44
C TRP A 134 41.20 45.27 29.94
N GLU A 135 39.95 44.98 30.31
CA GLU A 135 39.54 44.79 31.71
C GLU A 135 40.19 43.57 32.38
N ALA A 136 40.54 42.54 31.61
CA ALA A 136 41.16 41.32 32.10
C ALA A 136 42.69 41.42 32.28
N GLY A 137 43.32 42.54 31.92
CA GLY A 137 44.75 42.78 32.16
C GLY A 137 45.70 41.89 31.34
N HIS A 138 45.24 41.35 30.22
CA HIS A 138 45.99 40.43 29.36
C HIS A 138 46.70 41.09 28.16
N LEU A 139 46.71 42.43 28.10
CA LEU A 139 47.42 43.26 27.11
C LEU A 139 48.17 44.39 27.81
#